data_AF-A0A7W6ESB5-F1
#
_entry.id   AF-A0A7W6ESB5-F1
#
_cell.length_a   1.000
_cell.length_b   1.000
_cell.length_c   1.000
_cell.angle_alpha   90.00
_cell.angle_beta   90.00
_cell.angle_gamma   90.00
#
_symmetry.space_group_name_H-M   'P 1'
#
loop_
_entity.id
_entity.type
_entity.pdbx_description
1 polymer ?
#
loop_
_entity_poly.entity_id
_entity_poly.type
_entity_poly.pdbx_seq_one_letter_code
_entity_poly.pdbx_strand_id
1 'polypeptide(L)'
;MKKLSIFFLFWGIVSTSYATHVKGGTIRVARATSTGLTYSMTVYLLIDERSGSAAAEGQSSVSICTGENGQTITAFRQARRLLSQGAVSLNTYQAQYTYATPNTFTVSVALENRGDNISNFNAINSPFYIQTTFSTNLVNSTPTFNEAIGTYFAATRQIFTGNFQAIDTEGDSLVYRIDKSKTTRSGTCSSQPIDAYLYPNEVTREGTFSIQSRTGMLTWNAPTQIGQYTFVVRIEEWRNGLRISESQFETTLPVGDFGGTPVSIPPFEFPETSNGPITGIDRVPTSQLLVIPSIAHQRINVVWRGLVSSTAVFQLIDMTGSVLSEYRSFAYSPIHEHSFDTTQLSAGTYLVRINADRVATGKFIKQ
;
A
#
# COMPACT_ATOMS: atom_id res chain seq x y z
N MET A 1 -68.48 28.46 -25.50
CA MET A 1 -67.05 28.26 -25.84
C MET A 1 -66.49 27.17 -24.93
N LYS A 2 -66.29 25.95 -25.47
CA LYS A 2 -65.84 24.78 -24.69
C LYS A 2 -64.33 24.90 -24.43
N LYS A 3 -63.92 24.95 -23.16
CA LYS A 3 -62.50 24.98 -22.75
C LYS A 3 -61.93 23.57 -22.85
N LEU A 4 -61.00 23.35 -23.77
CA LEU A 4 -60.22 22.12 -23.88
C LEU A 4 -58.94 22.32 -23.05
N SER A 5 -58.88 21.73 -21.86
CA SER A 5 -57.64 21.69 -21.07
C SER A 5 -56.82 20.49 -21.51
N ILE A 6 -55.67 20.75 -22.13
CA ILE A 6 -54.66 19.75 -22.49
C ILE A 6 -53.87 19.43 -21.22
N PHE A 7 -54.04 18.21 -20.70
CA PHE A 7 -53.25 17.70 -19.59
C PHE A 7 -51.97 17.07 -20.18
N PHE A 8 -50.85 17.78 -20.10
CA PHE A 8 -49.55 17.27 -20.50
C PHE A 8 -49.06 16.32 -19.39
N LEU A 9 -49.23 15.00 -19.60
CA LEU A 9 -48.73 13.97 -18.69
C LEU A 9 -47.21 13.89 -18.87
N PHE A 10 -46.47 14.58 -18.00
CA PHE A 10 -45.01 14.50 -17.92
C PHE A 10 -44.64 13.12 -17.35
N TRP A 11 -44.44 12.14 -18.22
CA TRP A 11 -43.95 10.82 -17.82
C TRP A 11 -42.45 10.96 -17.51
N GLY A 12 -42.16 11.39 -16.28
CA GLY A 12 -40.80 11.43 -15.76
C GLY A 12 -40.26 10.01 -15.68
N ILE A 13 -39.41 9.63 -16.63
CA ILE A 13 -38.57 8.43 -16.56
C ILE A 13 -37.66 8.65 -15.36
N VAL A 14 -37.98 8.03 -14.23
CA VAL A 14 -37.15 8.06 -13.03
C VAL A 14 -36.01 7.07 -13.26
N SER A 15 -34.95 7.51 -13.95
CA SER A 15 -33.71 6.77 -14.06
C SER A 15 -33.08 6.73 -12.68
N THR A 16 -33.27 5.64 -11.95
CA THR A 16 -32.58 5.42 -10.68
C THR A 16 -31.13 5.04 -10.96
N SER A 17 -30.29 6.05 -11.17
CA SER A 17 -28.83 5.90 -11.20
C SER A 17 -28.34 5.68 -9.77
N TYR A 18 -28.37 4.44 -9.28
CA TYR A 18 -27.75 4.09 -7.99
C TYR A 18 -26.24 3.88 -8.19
N ALA A 19 -25.46 4.97 -8.23
CA ALA A 19 -24.02 4.84 -8.10
C ALA A 19 -23.69 4.38 -6.66
N THR A 20 -23.06 3.21 -6.47
CA THR A 20 -22.72 2.69 -5.13
C THR A 20 -21.48 3.35 -4.50
N HIS A 21 -20.88 4.38 -5.14
CA HIS A 21 -19.72 5.18 -4.68
C HIS A 21 -18.74 4.43 -3.77
N VAL A 22 -18.37 3.21 -4.18
CA VAL A 22 -17.46 2.35 -3.43
C VAL A 22 -16.07 2.99 -3.45
N LYS A 23 -15.56 3.31 -2.26
CA LYS A 23 -14.22 3.87 -2.05
C LYS A 23 -13.18 2.79 -1.81
N GLY A 24 -13.60 1.55 -1.56
CA GLY A 24 -12.68 0.47 -1.23
C GLY A 24 -13.34 -0.67 -0.49
N GLY A 25 -12.54 -1.68 -0.15
CA GLY A 25 -13.00 -2.83 0.62
C GLY A 25 -12.00 -3.96 0.71
N THR A 26 -12.36 -4.98 1.48
CA THR A 26 -11.62 -6.23 1.63
C THR A 26 -12.55 -7.37 2.02
N ILE A 27 -12.06 -8.61 1.91
CA ILE A 27 -12.75 -9.82 2.34
C ILE A 27 -11.93 -10.46 3.46
N ARG A 28 -12.56 -10.70 4.60
CA ARG A 28 -12.01 -11.52 5.68
C ARG A 28 -12.65 -12.90 5.62
N VAL A 29 -11.82 -13.93 5.73
CA VAL A 29 -12.28 -15.33 5.78
C VAL A 29 -11.78 -15.95 7.06
N ALA A 30 -12.68 -16.46 7.88
CA ALA A 30 -12.34 -17.14 9.13
C ALA A 30 -13.01 -18.50 9.20
N ARG A 31 -12.25 -19.52 9.59
CA ARG A 31 -12.81 -20.85 9.80
C ARG A 31 -13.80 -20.81 10.98
N ALA A 32 -15.04 -21.23 10.75
CA ALA A 32 -16.10 -21.12 11.75
C ALA A 32 -15.96 -22.18 12.86
N THR A 33 -15.37 -23.34 12.54
CA THR A 33 -15.13 -24.42 13.49
C THR A 33 -13.75 -25.04 13.29
N SER A 34 -13.16 -25.61 14.34
CA SER A 34 -11.84 -26.24 14.26
C SER A 34 -11.83 -27.56 13.47
N THR A 35 -12.98 -28.21 13.30
CA THR A 35 -13.09 -29.55 12.69
C THR A 35 -13.81 -29.58 11.35
N GLY A 36 -14.64 -28.57 11.02
CA GLY A 36 -15.37 -28.50 9.75
C GLY A 36 -14.67 -27.66 8.68
N LEU A 37 -15.16 -27.71 7.44
CA LEU A 37 -14.75 -26.83 6.34
C LEU A 37 -15.73 -25.68 6.13
N THR A 38 -16.42 -25.28 7.19
CA THR A 38 -17.32 -24.13 7.20
C THR A 38 -16.53 -22.86 7.51
N TYR A 39 -16.65 -21.86 6.66
CA TYR A 39 -15.97 -20.58 6.77
C TYR A 39 -16.99 -19.45 6.84
N SER A 40 -16.75 -18.50 7.74
CA SER A 40 -17.40 -17.20 7.76
C SER A 40 -16.66 -16.28 6.81
N MET A 41 -17.38 -15.76 5.82
CA MET A 41 -16.88 -14.75 4.88
C MET A 41 -17.49 -13.41 5.27
N THR A 42 -16.63 -12.45 5.58
CA THR A 42 -17.03 -11.09 5.96
C THR A 42 -16.49 -10.11 4.93
N VAL A 43 -17.38 -9.41 4.25
CA VAL A 43 -17.03 -8.38 3.26
C VAL A 43 -17.15 -7.03 3.92
N TYR A 44 -16.09 -6.25 3.83
CA TYR A 44 -16.04 -4.88 4.31
C TYR A 44 -15.98 -3.94 3.12
N LEU A 45 -16.95 -3.04 3.02
CA LEU A 45 -17.01 -2.03 1.96
C LEU A 45 -16.98 -0.64 2.58
N LEU A 46 -16.09 0.20 2.06
CA LEU A 46 -16.05 1.62 2.36
C LEU A 46 -16.85 2.35 1.28
N ILE A 47 -17.88 3.10 1.69
CA ILE A 47 -18.75 3.83 0.77
C ILE A 47 -18.70 5.32 1.08
N ASP A 48 -18.64 6.15 0.04
CA ASP A 48 -18.77 7.60 0.18
C ASP A 48 -20.20 7.97 0.54
N GLU A 49 -20.40 8.58 1.70
CA GLU A 49 -21.73 8.96 2.19
C GLU A 49 -22.23 10.28 1.61
N ARG A 50 -21.34 11.11 1.06
CA ARG A 50 -21.73 12.42 0.52
C ARG A 50 -22.55 12.28 -0.76
N SER A 51 -22.20 11.29 -1.59
CA SER A 51 -22.86 11.01 -2.86
C SER A 51 -23.51 9.62 -2.94
N GLY A 52 -23.05 8.66 -2.11
CA GLY A 52 -23.50 7.27 -2.15
C GLY A 52 -24.42 6.84 -1.01
N SER A 53 -24.91 7.75 -0.15
CA SER A 53 -25.69 7.38 1.03
C SER A 53 -26.97 6.58 0.72
N ALA A 54 -27.68 6.92 -0.35
CA ALA A 54 -28.88 6.19 -0.79
C ALA A 54 -28.54 4.81 -1.35
N ALA A 55 -27.44 4.69 -2.09
CA ALA A 55 -26.99 3.42 -2.64
C ALA A 55 -26.44 2.49 -1.54
N ALA A 56 -25.70 3.03 -0.57
CA ALA A 56 -25.30 2.33 0.64
C ALA A 56 -26.52 1.82 1.42
N GLU A 57 -27.57 2.64 1.55
CA GLU A 57 -28.80 2.22 2.24
C GLU A 57 -29.50 1.08 1.50
N GLY A 58 -29.65 1.19 0.17
CA GLY A 58 -30.28 0.18 -0.67
C GLY A 58 -29.50 -1.13 -0.80
N GLN A 59 -28.18 -1.11 -0.62
CA GLN A 59 -27.32 -2.30 -0.73
C GLN A 59 -27.42 -3.18 0.53
N SER A 60 -28.52 -3.92 0.68
CA SER A 60 -28.78 -4.82 1.83
C SER A 60 -28.02 -6.14 1.78
N SER A 61 -27.47 -6.50 0.61
CA SER A 61 -26.68 -7.72 0.41
C SER A 61 -25.63 -7.56 -0.68
N VAL A 62 -24.65 -8.47 -0.72
CA VAL A 62 -23.66 -8.60 -1.79
C VAL A 62 -23.53 -10.06 -2.20
N SER A 63 -23.20 -10.29 -3.47
CA SER A 63 -22.89 -11.64 -3.97
C SER A 63 -21.40 -11.93 -3.77
N ILE A 64 -21.08 -13.04 -3.11
CA ILE A 64 -19.72 -13.54 -2.93
C ILE A 64 -19.54 -14.74 -3.84
N CYS A 65 -18.53 -14.70 -4.71
CA CYS A 65 -18.03 -15.87 -5.39
C CYS A 65 -17.19 -16.71 -4.42
N THR A 66 -17.53 -17.99 -4.24
CA THR A 66 -16.90 -18.85 -3.23
C THR A 66 -15.54 -19.41 -3.68
N GLY A 67 -15.28 -19.36 -4.98
CA GLY A 67 -14.11 -19.98 -5.61
C GLY A 67 -14.27 -21.49 -5.86
N GLU A 68 -15.40 -22.10 -5.49
CA GLU A 68 -15.67 -23.52 -5.73
C GLU A 68 -16.72 -23.67 -6.84
N ASN A 69 -16.32 -24.28 -7.96
CA ASN A 69 -17.21 -24.61 -9.09
C ASN A 69 -18.06 -23.44 -9.62
N GLY A 70 -17.56 -22.20 -9.52
CA GLY A 70 -18.28 -21.00 -9.92
C GLY A 70 -19.49 -20.65 -9.05
N GLN A 71 -19.62 -21.24 -7.86
CA GLN A 71 -20.74 -20.96 -6.97
C GLN A 71 -20.67 -19.55 -6.38
N THR A 72 -21.85 -18.97 -6.19
CA THR A 72 -22.06 -17.68 -5.55
C THR A 72 -23.02 -17.83 -4.38
N ILE A 73 -22.74 -17.10 -3.29
CA ILE A 73 -23.63 -17.01 -2.12
C ILE A 73 -24.00 -15.56 -1.84
N THR A 74 -25.15 -15.35 -1.22
CA THR A 74 -25.59 -14.03 -0.79
C THR A 74 -25.12 -13.75 0.64
N ALA A 75 -24.37 -12.67 0.82
CA ALA A 75 -24.02 -12.13 2.13
C ALA A 75 -24.89 -10.93 2.48
N PHE A 76 -25.51 -10.97 3.65
CA PHE A 76 -26.43 -9.93 4.11
C PHE A 76 -25.69 -8.90 4.98
N ARG A 77 -26.08 -7.63 4.84
CA ARG A 77 -25.52 -6.52 5.63
C ARG A 77 -25.83 -6.73 7.11
N GLN A 78 -24.78 -6.80 7.92
CA GLN A 78 -24.85 -6.92 9.38
C GLN A 78 -24.78 -5.55 10.05
N ALA A 79 -23.98 -4.63 9.48
CA ALA A 79 -23.78 -3.30 10.04
C ALA A 79 -23.44 -2.27 8.95
N ARG A 80 -23.85 -1.03 9.18
CA ARG A 80 -23.37 0.18 8.50
C ARG A 80 -22.93 1.16 9.57
N ARG A 81 -21.63 1.41 9.68
CA ARG A 81 -21.07 2.34 10.67
C ARG A 81 -20.49 3.55 9.97
N LEU A 82 -20.92 4.74 10.40
CA LEU A 82 -20.39 6.00 9.89
C LEU A 82 -19.00 6.27 10.46
N LEU A 83 -18.09 6.70 9.60
CA LEU A 83 -16.71 7.09 9.87
C LEU A 83 -16.49 8.54 9.42
N SER A 84 -15.38 9.17 9.84
CA SER A 84 -14.99 10.51 9.39
C SER A 84 -16.13 11.53 9.47
N GLN A 85 -16.82 11.59 10.62
CA GLN A 85 -17.98 12.47 10.84
C GLN A 85 -19.12 12.28 9.83
N GLY A 86 -19.31 11.06 9.33
CA GLY A 86 -20.39 10.72 8.39
C GLY A 86 -20.03 10.95 6.92
N ALA A 87 -18.77 11.24 6.59
CA ALA A 87 -18.34 11.34 5.19
C ALA A 87 -18.13 9.97 4.51
N VAL A 88 -17.88 8.92 5.29
CA VAL A 88 -17.65 7.55 4.80
C VAL A 88 -18.43 6.60 5.70
N SER A 89 -18.92 5.49 5.16
CA SER A 89 -19.42 4.37 5.97
C SER A 89 -18.65 3.08 5.71
N LEU A 90 -18.49 2.31 6.78
CA LEU A 90 -18.07 0.92 6.73
C LEU A 90 -19.30 0.03 6.75
N ASN A 91 -19.56 -0.66 5.65
CA ASN A 91 -20.65 -1.61 5.50
C ASN A 91 -20.08 -3.02 5.61
N THR A 92 -20.61 -3.80 6.55
CA THR A 92 -20.16 -5.16 6.84
C THR A 92 -21.22 -6.14 6.38
N TYR A 93 -20.85 -7.07 5.52
CA TYR A 93 -21.73 -8.13 5.02
C TYR A 93 -21.16 -9.48 5.43
N GLN A 94 -22.02 -10.43 5.77
CA GLN A 94 -21.57 -11.74 6.22
C GLN A 94 -22.38 -12.87 5.58
N ALA A 95 -21.68 -13.93 5.23
CA ALA A 95 -22.25 -15.22 4.86
C ALA A 95 -21.37 -16.35 5.42
N GLN A 96 -21.91 -17.56 5.41
CA GLN A 96 -21.14 -18.77 5.65
C GLN A 96 -21.18 -19.68 4.43
N TYR A 97 -20.10 -20.43 4.23
CA TYR A 97 -19.99 -21.42 3.18
C TYR A 97 -19.22 -22.63 3.68
N THR A 98 -19.64 -23.82 3.27
CA THR A 98 -18.95 -25.08 3.60
C THR A 98 -18.36 -25.68 2.34
N TYR A 99 -17.03 -25.76 2.28
CA TYR A 99 -16.32 -26.37 1.16
C TYR A 99 -16.42 -27.89 1.22
N ALA A 100 -16.55 -28.54 0.06
CA ALA A 100 -16.69 -29.99 -0.01
C ALA A 100 -15.37 -30.73 0.32
N THR A 101 -14.24 -30.13 -0.05
CA THR A 101 -12.91 -30.72 0.15
C THR A 101 -11.87 -29.68 0.56
N PRO A 102 -10.83 -30.09 1.30
CA PRO A 102 -9.70 -29.21 1.58
C PRO A 102 -8.96 -28.81 0.29
N ASN A 103 -8.74 -27.52 0.06
CA ASN A 103 -8.01 -26.96 -1.07
C ASN A 103 -7.66 -25.48 -0.79
N THR A 104 -7.03 -24.82 -1.75
CA THR A 104 -6.89 -23.37 -1.79
C THR A 104 -8.03 -22.78 -2.61
N PHE A 105 -8.76 -21.83 -2.03
CA PHE A 105 -9.87 -21.16 -2.69
C PHE A 105 -9.61 -19.66 -2.77
N THR A 106 -10.14 -19.04 -3.84
CA THR A 106 -10.16 -17.58 -4.00
C THR A 106 -11.60 -17.12 -3.90
N VAL A 107 -11.94 -16.43 -2.82
CA VAL A 107 -13.23 -15.74 -2.69
C VAL A 107 -13.13 -14.37 -3.30
N SER A 108 -14.19 -13.91 -3.97
CA SER A 108 -14.20 -12.58 -4.57
C SER A 108 -15.56 -11.91 -4.49
N VAL A 109 -15.54 -10.58 -4.48
CA VAL A 109 -16.72 -9.74 -4.55
C VAL A 109 -16.53 -8.73 -5.66
N ALA A 110 -17.60 -8.53 -6.43
CA ALA A 110 -17.65 -7.51 -7.46
C ALA A 110 -18.88 -6.62 -7.27
N LEU A 111 -18.72 -5.33 -7.54
CA LEU A 111 -19.80 -4.35 -7.56
C LEU A 111 -19.67 -3.51 -8.82
N GLU A 112 -20.77 -3.34 -9.55
CA GLU A 112 -20.76 -2.64 -10.84
C GLU A 112 -20.27 -1.20 -10.70
N ASN A 113 -20.76 -0.49 -9.68
CA ASN A 113 -20.46 0.93 -9.52
C ASN A 113 -19.29 1.12 -8.54
N ARG A 114 -18.07 1.09 -9.10
CA ARG A 114 -16.88 1.68 -8.47
C ARG A 114 -17.07 3.20 -8.37
N GLY A 115 -16.46 3.85 -7.37
CA GLY A 115 -16.44 5.32 -7.30
C GLY A 115 -15.93 5.97 -8.60
N ASP A 116 -16.44 7.17 -8.90
CA ASP A 116 -16.10 7.96 -10.08
C ASP A 116 -14.92 8.91 -9.83
N ASN A 117 -14.48 9.62 -10.89
CA ASN A 117 -13.42 10.63 -10.85
C ASN A 117 -12.06 10.15 -10.29
N ILE A 118 -11.74 8.87 -10.48
CA ILE A 118 -10.43 8.29 -10.15
C ILE A 118 -9.39 8.75 -11.17
N SER A 119 -8.27 9.28 -10.67
CA SER A 119 -7.24 9.95 -11.46
C SER A 119 -6.24 8.99 -12.12
N ASN A 120 -6.11 7.77 -11.60
CA ASN A 120 -5.07 6.82 -12.04
C ASN A 120 -5.57 5.66 -12.91
N PHE A 121 -6.86 5.66 -13.29
CA PHE A 121 -7.47 4.84 -14.36
C PHE A 121 -8.92 5.27 -14.63
N ASN A 122 -9.51 4.82 -15.74
CA ASN A 122 -10.93 5.06 -16.03
C ASN A 122 -11.83 4.10 -15.24
N ALA A 123 -12.48 4.60 -14.19
CA ALA A 123 -13.32 3.81 -13.30
C ALA A 123 -14.74 3.52 -13.83
N ILE A 124 -15.25 4.31 -14.79
CA ILE A 124 -16.65 4.25 -15.26
C ILE A 124 -17.01 2.86 -15.80
N ASN A 125 -16.08 2.23 -16.52
CA ASN A 125 -16.26 0.90 -17.12
C ASN A 125 -15.46 -0.18 -16.40
N SER A 126 -15.02 0.09 -15.17
CA SER A 126 -14.15 -0.81 -14.40
C SER A 126 -14.83 -1.14 -13.07
N PRO A 127 -15.76 -2.11 -13.04
CA PRO A 127 -16.38 -2.60 -11.80
C PRO A 127 -15.36 -2.83 -10.69
N PHE A 128 -15.77 -2.51 -9.47
CA PHE A 128 -15.00 -2.79 -8.26
C PHE A 128 -14.83 -4.30 -8.11
N TYR A 129 -13.62 -4.75 -7.80
CA TYR A 129 -13.31 -6.15 -7.61
C TYR A 129 -12.23 -6.33 -6.56
N ILE A 130 -12.51 -7.17 -5.56
CA ILE A 130 -11.55 -7.59 -4.53
C ILE A 130 -11.62 -9.09 -4.37
N GLN A 131 -10.49 -9.69 -4.00
CA GLN A 131 -10.39 -11.12 -3.75
C GLN A 131 -9.55 -11.42 -2.51
N THR A 132 -9.76 -12.59 -1.95
CA THR A 132 -8.92 -13.17 -0.89
C THR A 132 -8.73 -14.64 -1.18
N THR A 133 -7.46 -15.06 -1.20
CA THR A 133 -7.06 -16.45 -1.41
C THR A 133 -6.64 -17.04 -0.09
N PHE A 134 -7.12 -18.23 0.25
CA PHE A 134 -6.79 -18.87 1.53
C PHE A 134 -6.77 -20.39 1.37
N SER A 135 -5.97 -21.06 2.20
CA SER A 135 -5.93 -22.52 2.26
C SER A 135 -6.87 -23.05 3.34
N THR A 136 -7.70 -24.03 2.99
CA THR A 136 -8.57 -24.70 3.97
C THR A 136 -7.91 -25.89 4.67
N ASN A 137 -6.67 -26.22 4.28
CA ASN A 137 -5.85 -27.27 4.90
C ASN A 137 -5.37 -26.88 6.32
N LEU A 138 -5.45 -25.60 6.66
CA LEU A 138 -5.02 -25.05 7.94
C LEU A 138 -6.23 -24.41 8.63
N VAL A 139 -6.24 -24.44 9.96
CA VAL A 139 -7.15 -23.60 10.74
C VAL A 139 -6.56 -22.19 10.72
N ASN A 140 -7.31 -21.24 10.18
CA ASN A 140 -6.84 -19.89 9.98
C ASN A 140 -7.99 -18.87 9.87
N SER A 141 -7.68 -17.63 10.23
CA SER A 141 -8.49 -16.45 9.96
C SER A 141 -7.62 -15.45 9.21
N THR A 142 -8.04 -15.03 8.01
CA THR A 142 -7.25 -14.04 7.28
C THR A 142 -7.17 -12.72 8.04
N PRO A 143 -6.10 -11.92 7.84
CA PRO A 143 -5.85 -10.75 8.66
C PRO A 143 -6.98 -9.72 8.59
N THR A 144 -7.26 -9.08 9.72
CA THR A 144 -8.28 -8.02 9.81
C THR A 144 -7.64 -6.67 9.51
N PHE A 145 -8.14 -5.96 8.50
CA PHE A 145 -7.63 -4.65 8.11
C PHE A 145 -7.95 -3.55 9.13
N ASN A 146 -7.17 -2.47 9.10
CA ASN A 146 -7.41 -1.26 9.88
C ASN A 146 -8.50 -0.39 9.24
N GLU A 147 -9.64 -0.24 9.90
CA GLU A 147 -10.76 0.57 9.39
C GLU A 147 -10.45 2.07 9.21
N ALA A 148 -9.46 2.59 9.94
CA ALA A 148 -9.02 3.99 9.82
C ALA A 148 -8.47 4.31 8.42
N ILE A 149 -8.09 3.30 7.63
CA ILE A 149 -7.60 3.49 6.27
C ILE A 149 -8.66 4.19 5.40
N GLY A 150 -9.94 3.92 5.64
CA GLY A 150 -11.04 4.56 4.90
C GLY A 150 -11.22 6.06 5.17
N THR A 151 -10.47 6.63 6.13
CA THR A 151 -10.55 8.05 6.50
C THR A 151 -9.31 8.85 6.12
N TYR A 152 -8.32 8.22 5.47
CA TYR A 152 -7.08 8.89 5.08
C TYR A 152 -7.31 9.90 3.95
N PHE A 153 -6.50 10.95 3.96
CA PHE A 153 -6.36 11.93 2.90
C PHE A 153 -4.90 12.39 2.84
N ALA A 154 -4.45 12.79 1.66
CA ALA A 154 -3.11 13.32 1.43
C ALA A 154 -3.18 14.78 0.99
N ALA A 155 -2.13 15.55 1.32
CA ALA A 155 -1.96 16.91 0.87
C ALA A 155 -1.00 16.96 -0.32
N THR A 156 -1.27 17.82 -1.30
CA THR A 156 -0.34 18.07 -2.40
C THR A 156 0.97 18.63 -1.89
N ARG A 157 2.08 18.17 -2.48
CA ARG A 157 3.47 18.55 -2.17
C ARG A 157 3.85 18.35 -0.68
N GLN A 158 3.21 17.40 -0.01
CA GLN A 158 3.53 16.98 1.35
C GLN A 158 3.91 15.49 1.39
N ILE A 159 4.50 15.05 2.48
CA ILE A 159 4.68 13.61 2.73
C ILE A 159 3.38 13.08 3.36
N PHE A 160 2.74 12.12 2.71
CA PHE A 160 1.65 11.35 3.31
C PHE A 160 2.20 10.04 3.88
N THR A 161 1.80 9.72 5.11
CA THR A 161 2.03 8.42 5.74
C THR A 161 0.72 7.84 6.25
N GLY A 162 0.41 6.61 5.88
CA GLY A 162 -0.78 5.88 6.33
C GLY A 162 -0.41 4.52 6.90
N ASN A 163 -1.07 4.11 7.99
CA ASN A 163 -0.84 2.82 8.61
C ASN A 163 -1.82 1.77 8.06
N PHE A 164 -1.31 0.88 7.19
CA PHE A 164 -2.05 -0.24 6.60
C PHE A 164 -1.80 -1.56 7.32
N GLN A 165 -1.21 -1.54 8.51
CA GLN A 165 -1.02 -2.73 9.32
C GLN A 165 -2.37 -3.42 9.57
N ALA A 166 -2.41 -4.71 9.26
CA ALA A 166 -3.51 -5.60 9.58
C ALA A 166 -3.18 -6.41 10.83
N ILE A 167 -4.23 -6.90 11.49
CA ILE A 167 -4.12 -7.71 12.69
C ILE A 167 -4.33 -9.16 12.31
N ASP A 168 -3.31 -9.98 12.53
CA ASP A 168 -3.40 -11.43 12.54
C ASP A 168 -3.58 -11.92 13.99
N THR A 169 -4.45 -12.91 14.19
CA THR A 169 -4.79 -13.44 15.52
C THR A 169 -4.05 -14.72 15.86
N GLU A 170 -3.36 -15.33 14.89
CA GLU A 170 -2.76 -16.65 14.98
C GLU A 170 -1.22 -16.61 15.14
N GLY A 171 -0.59 -15.43 15.07
CA GLY A 171 0.84 -15.22 15.24
C GLY A 171 1.67 -15.40 13.96
N ASP A 172 1.03 -15.32 12.80
CA ASP A 172 1.64 -15.42 11.48
C ASP A 172 2.36 -14.13 11.08
N SER A 173 3.33 -14.29 10.17
CA SER A 173 4.04 -13.15 9.60
C SER A 173 3.25 -12.54 8.45
N LEU A 174 3.05 -11.22 8.50
CA LEU A 174 2.39 -10.47 7.44
C LEU A 174 3.39 -9.73 6.56
N VAL A 175 3.17 -9.83 5.24
CA VAL A 175 3.95 -9.10 4.23
C VAL A 175 3.01 -8.20 3.42
N TYR A 176 3.35 -6.93 3.33
CA TYR A 176 2.56 -5.90 2.66
C TYR A 176 3.19 -5.53 1.33
N ARG A 177 2.37 -5.42 0.27
CA ARG A 177 2.79 -4.99 -1.06
C ARG A 177 1.77 -4.05 -1.67
N ILE A 178 2.24 -3.13 -2.51
CA ILE A 178 1.37 -2.32 -3.35
C ILE A 178 1.03 -3.14 -4.60
N ASP A 179 -0.23 -3.13 -4.97
CA ASP A 179 -0.75 -3.84 -6.14
C ASP A 179 -1.71 -2.92 -6.93
N LYS A 180 -1.98 -3.32 -8.17
CA LYS A 180 -2.93 -2.62 -9.04
C LYS A 180 -4.35 -3.02 -8.69
N SER A 181 -5.27 -2.06 -8.80
CA SER A 181 -6.70 -2.37 -8.80
C SER A 181 -7.04 -3.33 -9.94
N LYS A 182 -7.94 -4.26 -9.62
CA LYS A 182 -8.47 -5.23 -10.56
C LYS A 182 -9.88 -4.85 -10.94
N THR A 183 -10.39 -5.45 -12.02
CA THR A 183 -11.80 -5.35 -12.37
C THR A 183 -12.34 -6.73 -12.72
N THR A 184 -13.58 -6.81 -13.17
CA THR A 184 -14.20 -8.05 -13.64
C THR A 184 -15.15 -7.71 -14.78
N ARG A 185 -15.48 -8.72 -15.59
CA ARG A 185 -16.67 -8.62 -16.43
C ARG A 185 -17.90 -8.72 -15.54
N SER A 186 -18.89 -7.83 -15.73
CA SER A 186 -20.12 -7.86 -14.94
C SER A 186 -20.74 -9.26 -14.92
N GLY A 187 -21.19 -9.68 -13.74
CA GLY A 187 -21.76 -11.01 -13.50
C GLY A 187 -20.76 -12.18 -13.46
N THR A 188 -19.45 -11.91 -13.48
CA THR A 188 -18.43 -12.98 -13.44
C THR A 188 -17.56 -12.94 -12.19
N CYS A 189 -17.07 -14.11 -11.78
CA CYS A 189 -16.16 -14.27 -10.64
C CYS A 189 -14.67 -14.11 -11.01
N SER A 190 -14.36 -13.74 -12.25
CA SER A 190 -12.99 -13.73 -12.76
C SER A 190 -12.39 -12.33 -12.74
N SER A 191 -11.27 -12.19 -12.04
CA SER A 191 -10.45 -10.99 -12.09
C SER A 191 -10.00 -10.68 -13.54
N GLN A 192 -9.94 -9.40 -13.87
CA GLN A 192 -9.34 -8.83 -15.07
C GLN A 192 -8.39 -7.69 -14.67
N PRO A 193 -7.28 -7.49 -15.38
CA PRO A 193 -6.47 -6.30 -15.19
C PRO A 193 -7.24 -5.05 -15.64
N ILE A 194 -6.85 -3.89 -15.11
CA ILE A 194 -7.26 -2.60 -15.64
C ILE A 194 -6.09 -2.11 -16.52
N ASP A 195 -6.25 -2.21 -17.84
CA ASP A 195 -5.13 -2.02 -18.80
C ASP A 195 -4.45 -0.64 -18.68
N ALA A 196 -5.23 0.41 -18.44
CA ALA A 196 -4.75 1.78 -18.30
C ALA A 196 -4.40 2.19 -16.85
N TYR A 197 -4.24 1.23 -15.94
CA TYR A 197 -3.90 1.53 -14.54
C TYR A 197 -2.46 2.00 -14.39
N LEU A 198 -2.33 3.17 -13.78
CA LEU A 198 -1.07 3.74 -13.29
C LEU A 198 -1.04 3.72 -11.76
N TYR A 199 0.16 3.55 -11.18
CA TYR A 199 0.31 3.82 -9.75
C TYR A 199 0.12 5.31 -9.44
N PRO A 200 -0.22 5.68 -8.19
CA PRO A 200 -0.52 7.07 -7.86
C PRO A 200 0.58 8.08 -8.25
N ASN A 201 1.85 7.77 -8.00
CA ASN A 201 2.98 8.62 -8.40
C ASN A 201 3.35 8.52 -9.89
N GLU A 202 2.86 7.50 -10.59
CA GLU A 202 3.10 7.30 -12.03
C GLU A 202 2.22 8.23 -12.89
N VAL A 203 1.08 8.69 -12.35
CA VAL A 203 0.18 9.64 -13.04
C VAL A 203 0.91 10.91 -13.47
N THR A 204 1.72 11.49 -12.59
CA THR A 204 2.53 12.69 -12.89
C THR A 204 3.99 12.35 -13.20
N ARG A 205 4.40 11.09 -13.00
CA ARG A 205 5.81 10.64 -13.05
C ARG A 205 6.72 11.49 -12.15
N GLU A 206 6.23 11.77 -10.95
CA GLU A 206 6.93 12.54 -9.91
C GLU A 206 6.68 11.93 -8.53
N GLY A 207 7.64 12.09 -7.61
CA GLY A 207 7.50 11.58 -6.26
C GLY A 207 7.63 10.07 -6.15
N THR A 208 7.56 9.55 -4.92
CA THR A 208 7.63 8.12 -4.64
C THR A 208 6.37 7.61 -3.96
N PHE A 209 5.96 6.38 -4.28
CA PHE A 209 4.83 5.71 -3.67
C PHE A 209 5.26 4.30 -3.25
N SER A 210 5.33 4.04 -1.95
CA SER A 210 5.95 2.83 -1.39
C SER A 210 5.23 2.34 -0.14
N ILE A 211 5.35 1.05 0.18
CA ILE A 211 4.88 0.47 1.43
C ILE A 211 6.01 -0.33 2.08
N GLN A 212 6.18 -0.18 3.38
CA GLN A 212 7.12 -1.01 4.13
C GLN A 212 6.56 -2.43 4.29
N SER A 213 7.28 -3.42 3.76
CA SER A 213 6.76 -4.79 3.64
C SER A 213 6.42 -5.47 4.96
N ARG A 214 7.04 -5.08 6.08
CA ARG A 214 6.83 -5.69 7.41
C ARG A 214 5.86 -4.93 8.30
N THR A 215 5.76 -3.62 8.12
CA THR A 215 4.99 -2.75 9.03
C THR A 215 3.66 -2.33 8.42
N GLY A 216 3.50 -2.41 7.09
CA GLY A 216 2.33 -1.88 6.40
C GLY A 216 2.30 -0.35 6.39
N MET A 217 3.41 0.33 6.72
CA MET A 217 3.48 1.79 6.64
C MET A 217 3.60 2.21 5.17
N LEU A 218 2.55 2.81 4.64
CA LEU A 218 2.51 3.36 3.29
C LEU A 218 2.99 4.81 3.29
N THR A 219 3.87 5.16 2.36
CA THR A 219 4.39 6.51 2.19
C THR A 219 4.22 6.97 0.75
N TRP A 220 3.57 8.12 0.57
CA TRP A 220 3.58 8.87 -0.69
C TRP A 220 4.36 10.15 -0.48
N ASN A 221 5.59 10.20 -1.00
CA ASN A 221 6.44 11.38 -0.89
C ASN A 221 6.16 12.33 -2.05
N ALA A 222 5.48 13.43 -1.71
CA ALA A 222 5.11 14.54 -2.59
C ALA A 222 4.10 14.18 -3.71
N PRO A 223 2.82 13.89 -3.39
CA PRO A 223 1.76 13.90 -4.40
C PRO A 223 1.71 15.27 -5.09
N THR A 224 1.79 15.33 -6.43
CA THR A 224 1.90 16.63 -7.14
C THR A 224 0.61 17.10 -7.80
N GLN A 225 -0.42 16.25 -7.85
CA GLN A 225 -1.71 16.54 -8.48
C GLN A 225 -2.88 16.19 -7.55
N ILE A 226 -3.80 17.15 -7.37
CA ILE A 226 -5.08 16.98 -6.67
C ILE A 226 -5.94 15.96 -7.42
N GLY A 227 -6.60 15.06 -6.69
CA GLY A 227 -7.42 14.01 -7.32
C GLY A 227 -7.81 12.89 -6.36
N GLN A 228 -8.42 11.84 -6.91
CA GLN A 228 -8.74 10.61 -6.19
C GLN A 228 -7.85 9.50 -6.74
N TYR A 229 -7.08 8.83 -5.88
CA TYR A 229 -6.13 7.81 -6.32
C TYR A 229 -6.47 6.48 -5.67
N THR A 230 -6.78 5.47 -6.49
CA THR A 230 -7.15 4.15 -6.00
C THR A 230 -6.00 3.19 -6.14
N PHE A 231 -5.72 2.40 -5.11
CA PHE A 231 -4.69 1.36 -5.12
C PHE A 231 -5.08 0.19 -4.24
N VAL A 232 -4.34 -0.91 -4.38
CA VAL A 232 -4.51 -2.11 -3.56
C VAL A 232 -3.30 -2.28 -2.65
N VAL A 233 -3.56 -2.55 -1.38
CA VAL A 233 -2.57 -3.17 -0.49
C VAL A 233 -2.86 -4.66 -0.43
N ARG A 234 -1.91 -5.44 -0.95
CA ARG A 234 -1.92 -6.89 -0.86
C ARG A 234 -1.23 -7.31 0.43
N ILE A 235 -1.87 -8.19 1.19
CA ILE A 235 -1.39 -8.68 2.48
C ILE A 235 -1.22 -10.18 2.33
N GLU A 236 0.02 -10.65 2.36
CA GLU A 236 0.36 -12.07 2.35
C GLU A 236 0.58 -12.54 3.78
N GLU A 237 0.00 -13.68 4.13
CA GLU A 237 0.11 -14.30 5.44
C GLU A 237 0.97 -15.56 5.36
N TRP A 238 1.99 -15.61 6.21
CA TRP A 238 3.03 -16.64 6.19
C TRP A 238 3.12 -17.36 7.53
N ARG A 239 2.95 -18.69 7.48
CA ARG A 239 3.11 -19.60 8.62
C ARG A 239 4.22 -20.58 8.32
N ASN A 240 5.26 -20.61 9.16
CA ASN A 240 6.41 -21.52 9.01
C ASN A 240 7.06 -21.50 7.60
N GLY A 241 7.12 -20.32 6.98
CA GLY A 241 7.70 -20.15 5.64
C GLY A 241 6.80 -20.56 4.47
N LEU A 242 5.57 -21.01 4.73
CA LEU A 242 4.55 -21.25 3.71
C LEU A 242 3.56 -20.09 3.69
N ARG A 243 3.22 -19.59 2.49
CA ARG A 243 2.13 -18.61 2.33
C ARG A 243 0.79 -19.34 2.44
N ILE A 244 -0.01 -18.96 3.42
CA ILE A 244 -1.28 -19.64 3.75
C ILE A 244 -2.51 -18.85 3.30
N SER A 245 -2.39 -17.53 3.18
CA SER A 245 -3.41 -16.67 2.60
C SER A 245 -2.83 -15.42 1.94
N GLU A 246 -3.64 -14.79 1.10
CA GLU A 246 -3.39 -13.50 0.46
C GLU A 246 -4.71 -12.73 0.41
N SER A 247 -4.77 -11.59 1.09
CA SER A 247 -5.92 -10.69 1.10
C SER A 247 -5.63 -9.42 0.32
N GLN A 248 -6.64 -8.89 -0.38
CA GLN A 248 -6.56 -7.61 -1.07
C GLN A 248 -7.41 -6.57 -0.35
N PHE A 249 -6.81 -5.44 -0.01
CA PHE A 249 -7.50 -4.25 0.46
C PHE A 249 -7.37 -3.14 -0.58
N GLU A 250 -8.46 -2.85 -1.30
CA GLU A 250 -8.53 -1.71 -2.23
C GLU A 250 -9.00 -0.47 -1.47
N THR A 251 -8.42 0.69 -1.76
CA THR A 251 -8.90 1.97 -1.24
C THR A 251 -8.61 3.14 -2.18
N THR A 252 -9.46 4.16 -2.11
CA THR A 252 -9.32 5.44 -2.80
C THR A 252 -8.87 6.52 -1.81
N LEU A 253 -7.68 7.06 -2.05
CA LEU A 253 -7.07 8.14 -1.28
C LEU A 253 -7.33 9.50 -1.96
N PRO A 254 -8.11 10.40 -1.32
CA PRO A 254 -8.25 11.77 -1.78
C PRO A 254 -6.96 12.56 -1.55
N VAL A 255 -6.51 13.27 -2.57
CA VAL A 255 -5.42 14.26 -2.52
C VAL A 255 -6.03 15.64 -2.68
N GLY A 256 -5.81 16.53 -1.71
CA GLY A 256 -6.30 17.91 -1.74
C GLY A 256 -5.18 18.92 -1.49
N ASP A 257 -5.48 20.20 -1.71
CA ASP A 257 -4.64 21.31 -1.24
C ASP A 257 -5.16 21.78 0.12
N PHE A 258 -4.36 21.53 1.15
CA PHE A 258 -4.66 21.91 2.53
C PHE A 258 -3.63 22.91 3.08
N GLY A 259 -2.80 23.49 2.21
CA GLY A 259 -1.62 24.26 2.62
C GLY A 259 -0.52 23.40 3.27
N GLY A 260 0.40 24.05 3.97
CA GLY A 260 1.59 23.43 4.57
C GLY A 260 2.88 23.75 3.80
N THR A 261 4.03 23.54 4.43
CA THR A 261 5.35 23.80 3.82
C THR A 261 5.67 22.73 2.79
N PRO A 262 5.77 23.04 1.49
CA PRO A 262 6.03 22.02 0.47
C PRO A 262 7.35 21.30 0.69
N VAL A 263 7.38 20.00 0.44
CA VAL A 263 8.63 19.22 0.42
C VAL A 263 9.27 19.25 -0.97
N SER A 264 10.58 19.00 -1.04
CA SER A 264 11.25 18.74 -2.31
C SER A 264 10.66 17.47 -2.93
N ILE A 265 10.25 17.55 -4.20
CA ILE A 265 9.68 16.40 -4.92
C ILE A 265 10.86 15.48 -5.29
N PRO A 266 10.92 14.25 -4.74
CA PRO A 266 11.97 13.32 -5.12
C PRO A 266 11.77 12.85 -6.58
N PRO A 267 12.84 12.36 -7.24
CA PRO A 267 12.71 11.71 -8.54
C PRO A 267 11.70 10.56 -8.49
N PHE A 268 11.01 10.34 -9.61
CA PHE A 268 10.08 9.24 -9.74
C PHE A 268 10.75 7.88 -9.57
N GLU A 269 10.11 7.02 -8.77
CA GLU A 269 10.46 5.62 -8.60
C GLU A 269 9.21 4.76 -8.81
N PHE A 270 9.34 3.65 -9.55
CA PHE A 270 8.26 2.68 -9.63
C PHE A 270 8.02 2.06 -8.25
N PRO A 271 6.76 1.89 -7.81
CA PRO A 271 6.48 1.18 -6.58
C PRO A 271 7.06 -0.24 -6.61
N GLU A 272 7.66 -0.67 -5.50
CA GLU A 272 8.18 -2.04 -5.38
C GLU A 272 7.02 -3.05 -5.36
N THR A 273 6.98 -3.93 -6.36
CA THR A 273 5.95 -4.97 -6.55
C THR A 273 6.50 -6.39 -6.40
N SER A 274 7.75 -6.56 -5.96
CA SER A 274 8.52 -7.78 -6.16
C SER A 274 7.84 -9.04 -5.58
N ASN A 275 7.35 -9.95 -6.45
CA ASN A 275 6.81 -11.27 -6.06
C ASN A 275 7.91 -12.27 -5.60
N GLY A 276 9.11 -11.79 -5.25
CA GLY A 276 10.23 -12.64 -4.85
C GLY A 276 10.08 -13.14 -3.41
N PRO A 277 10.67 -14.30 -3.07
CA PRO A 277 10.79 -14.71 -1.67
C PRO A 277 11.50 -13.59 -0.92
N ILE A 278 10.89 -13.11 0.18
CA ILE A 278 11.58 -12.20 1.09
C ILE A 278 12.65 -13.01 1.81
N THR A 279 13.83 -13.10 1.20
CA THR A 279 15.02 -13.66 1.84
C THR A 279 15.47 -12.65 2.89
N GLY A 280 14.84 -12.66 4.07
CA GLY A 280 15.39 -12.20 5.35
C GLY A 280 16.09 -10.84 5.46
N ILE A 281 16.08 -9.99 4.44
CA ILE A 281 16.83 -8.73 4.42
C ILE A 281 15.97 -7.69 3.71
N ASP A 282 14.98 -7.17 4.43
CA ASP A 282 14.52 -5.83 4.10
C ASP A 282 15.59 -4.85 4.56
N ARG A 283 15.81 -3.83 3.73
CA ARG A 283 16.48 -2.60 4.13
C ARG A 283 15.72 -1.98 5.31
N VAL A 284 16.12 -2.37 6.52
CA VAL A 284 16.18 -1.46 7.66
C VAL A 284 16.81 -0.16 7.11
N PRO A 285 16.38 1.05 7.49
CA PRO A 285 17.18 2.23 7.19
C PRO A 285 18.61 1.90 7.62
N THR A 286 19.48 1.74 6.64
CA THR A 286 20.85 1.32 6.87
C THR A 286 21.63 2.60 6.91
N SER A 287 22.41 2.75 7.97
CA SER A 287 23.37 3.82 8.04
C SER A 287 24.27 3.76 6.79
N GLN A 288 24.38 4.86 6.06
CA GLN A 288 25.05 4.91 4.78
C GLN A 288 26.40 5.62 4.91
N LEU A 289 27.47 4.96 4.44
CA LEU A 289 28.78 5.58 4.23
C LEU A 289 28.99 5.80 2.74
N LEU A 290 29.12 7.06 2.34
CA LEU A 290 29.48 7.45 0.98
C LEU A 290 30.95 7.87 0.96
N VAL A 291 31.73 7.29 0.05
CA VAL A 291 33.12 7.68 -0.20
C VAL A 291 33.19 8.18 -1.64
N ILE A 292 33.40 9.50 -1.79
CA ILE A 292 33.30 10.21 -3.05
C ILE A 292 34.67 10.77 -3.40
N PRO A 293 35.44 10.14 -4.30
CA PRO A 293 36.72 10.67 -4.74
C PRO A 293 36.53 11.92 -5.59
N SER A 294 37.45 12.88 -5.48
CA SER A 294 37.51 14.01 -6.40
C SER A 294 37.94 13.55 -7.80
N ILE A 295 37.55 14.28 -8.85
CA ILE A 295 37.91 13.96 -10.24
C ILE A 295 39.44 13.85 -10.41
N ALA A 296 40.20 14.72 -9.73
CA ALA A 296 41.66 14.70 -9.73
C ALA A 296 42.27 13.61 -8.82
N HIS A 297 41.45 12.82 -8.11
CA HIS A 297 41.85 11.81 -7.13
C HIS A 297 42.79 12.31 -6.02
N GLN A 298 42.83 13.63 -5.77
CA GLN A 298 43.67 14.27 -4.76
C GLN A 298 42.98 14.40 -3.41
N ARG A 299 41.66 14.16 -3.36
CA ARG A 299 40.85 14.19 -2.14
C ARG A 299 39.76 13.14 -2.20
N ILE A 300 39.28 12.73 -1.04
CA ILE A 300 38.06 11.95 -0.90
C ILE A 300 37.12 12.66 0.09
N ASN A 301 35.88 12.88 -0.32
CA ASN A 301 34.82 13.35 0.56
C ASN A 301 34.08 12.15 1.12
N VAL A 302 33.92 12.12 2.43
CA VAL A 302 33.30 11.02 3.15
C VAL A 302 32.08 11.55 3.85
N VAL A 303 30.91 10.99 3.54
CA VAL A 303 29.64 11.37 4.15
C VAL A 303 29.06 10.17 4.89
N TRP A 304 28.70 10.38 6.14
CA TRP A 304 27.94 9.43 6.94
C TRP A 304 26.52 9.92 7.14
N ARG A 305 25.57 8.99 6.97
CA ARG A 305 24.16 9.18 7.31
C ARG A 305 23.78 8.07 8.29
N GLY A 306 23.80 8.39 9.58
CA GLY A 306 23.44 7.51 10.67
C GLY A 306 21.93 7.48 10.93
N LEU A 307 21.52 6.58 11.82
CA LEU A 307 20.12 6.42 12.23
C LEU A 307 19.76 7.27 13.44
N VAL A 308 20.77 7.65 14.22
CA VAL A 308 20.64 8.51 15.40
C VAL A 308 21.76 9.53 15.43
N SER A 309 21.52 10.66 16.10
CA SER A 309 22.54 11.69 16.30
C SER A 309 23.66 11.19 17.19
N SER A 310 24.89 11.28 16.70
CA SER A 310 26.11 10.89 17.43
C SER A 310 27.28 11.79 17.01
N THR A 311 28.42 11.69 17.70
CA THR A 311 29.72 12.12 17.15
C THR A 311 30.29 11.03 16.25
N ALA A 312 31.19 11.37 15.34
CA ALA A 312 31.78 10.43 14.40
C ALA A 312 33.32 10.53 14.37
N VAL A 313 33.98 9.39 14.24
CA VAL A 313 35.42 9.28 13.99
C VAL A 313 35.64 8.72 12.60
N PHE A 314 36.28 9.48 11.72
CA PHE A 314 36.67 9.08 10.37
C PHE A 314 38.14 8.67 10.36
N GLN A 315 38.45 7.54 9.75
CA GLN A 315 39.82 7.04 9.59
C GLN A 315 40.07 6.65 8.14
N LEU A 316 41.20 7.08 7.59
CA LEU A 316 41.76 6.57 6.35
C LEU A 316 42.82 5.52 6.71
N ILE A 317 42.69 4.32 6.15
CA ILE A 317 43.44 3.13 6.53
C ILE A 317 44.04 2.48 5.27
N ASP A 318 45.28 1.99 5.35
CA ASP A 318 45.87 1.17 4.29
C ASP A 318 45.39 -0.30 4.34
N MET A 319 45.84 -1.13 3.38
CA MET A 319 45.46 -2.56 3.33
C MET A 319 46.13 -3.43 4.42
N THR A 320 47.11 -2.90 5.15
CA THR A 320 47.73 -3.57 6.30
C THR A 320 46.96 -3.31 7.60
N GLY A 321 46.01 -2.37 7.58
CA GLY A 321 45.23 -1.95 8.73
C GLY A 321 45.81 -0.73 9.47
N SER A 322 46.86 -0.10 8.94
CA SER A 322 47.49 1.08 9.54
C SER A 322 46.67 2.33 9.25
N VAL A 323 46.39 3.13 10.29
CA VAL A 323 45.66 4.40 10.16
C VAL A 323 46.61 5.48 9.64
N LEU A 324 46.33 5.98 8.43
CA LEU A 324 47.11 7.02 7.75
C LEU A 324 46.66 8.43 8.15
N SER A 325 45.37 8.60 8.45
CA SER A 325 44.79 9.87 8.87
C SER A 325 43.49 9.63 9.66
N GLU A 326 43.22 10.47 10.66
CA GLU A 326 42.03 10.40 11.51
C GLU A 326 41.44 11.79 11.74
N TYR A 327 40.11 11.87 11.73
CA TYR A 327 39.34 13.05 12.09
C TYR A 327 38.21 12.69 13.06
N ARG A 328 37.95 13.55 14.04
CA ARG A 328 36.89 13.39 15.03
C ARG A 328 35.94 14.57 14.95
N SER A 329 34.66 14.31 14.74
CA SER A 329 33.63 15.34 14.84
C SER A 329 33.21 15.53 16.30
N PHE A 330 32.87 16.78 16.64
CA PHE A 330 32.42 17.15 17.99
C PHE A 330 30.91 17.43 18.05
N ALA A 331 30.26 17.61 16.91
CA ALA A 331 28.83 17.87 16.83
C ALA A 331 28.02 16.58 16.95
N TYR A 332 26.93 16.59 17.72
CA TYR A 332 25.94 15.51 17.70
C TYR A 332 25.01 15.70 16.50
N SER A 333 25.18 14.87 15.48
CA SER A 333 24.41 14.96 14.23
C SER A 333 24.15 13.57 13.67
N PRO A 334 23.02 13.33 12.98
CA PRO A 334 22.82 12.10 12.22
C PRO A 334 23.61 12.12 10.90
N ILE A 335 24.10 13.28 10.46
CA ILE A 335 24.88 13.44 9.24
C ILE A 335 26.25 14.03 9.58
N HIS A 336 27.31 13.38 9.11
CA HIS A 336 28.68 13.87 9.25
C HIS A 336 29.39 13.87 7.91
N GLU A 337 30.26 14.85 7.70
CA GLU A 337 31.08 14.96 6.49
C GLU A 337 32.51 15.31 6.85
N HIS A 338 33.46 14.70 6.15
CA HIS A 338 34.88 15.02 6.24
C HIS A 338 35.60 14.76 4.91
N SER A 339 36.64 15.54 4.63
CA SER A 339 37.48 15.39 3.43
C SER A 339 38.90 15.00 3.81
N PHE A 340 39.38 13.87 3.30
CA PHE A 340 40.80 13.49 3.41
C PHE A 340 41.59 13.98 2.21
N ASP A 341 42.79 14.50 2.45
CA ASP A 341 43.79 14.75 1.41
C ASP A 341 44.49 13.44 1.05
N THR A 342 44.51 13.10 -0.24
CA THR A 342 45.10 11.87 -0.77
C THR A 342 46.21 12.13 -1.79
N THR A 343 46.74 13.36 -1.84
CA THR A 343 47.81 13.77 -2.77
C THR A 343 49.09 12.95 -2.60
N GLN A 344 49.48 12.67 -1.36
CA GLN A 344 50.72 11.96 -1.01
C GLN A 344 50.58 10.43 -0.99
N LEU A 345 49.40 9.90 -1.31
CA LEU A 345 49.16 8.46 -1.33
C LEU A 345 49.63 7.84 -2.65
N SER A 346 50.36 6.74 -2.55
CA SER A 346 50.69 5.89 -3.71
C SER A 346 49.44 5.29 -4.36
N ALA A 347 49.51 4.98 -5.65
CA ALA A 347 48.44 4.26 -6.34
C ALA A 347 48.18 2.91 -5.65
N GLY A 348 46.92 2.60 -5.36
CA GLY A 348 46.57 1.44 -4.54
C GLY A 348 45.17 1.50 -3.96
N THR A 349 44.81 0.46 -3.20
CA THR A 349 43.54 0.41 -2.47
C THR A 349 43.72 0.89 -1.04
N TYR A 350 42.77 1.68 -0.56
CA TYR A 350 42.67 2.15 0.83
C TYR A 350 41.25 1.94 1.35
N LEU A 351 41.10 1.94 2.66
CA LEU A 351 39.81 1.84 3.34
C LEU A 351 39.51 3.14 4.10
N VAL A 352 38.25 3.53 4.09
CA VAL A 352 37.72 4.60 4.95
C VAL A 352 36.84 3.94 5.98
N ARG A 353 37.21 4.01 7.25
CA ARG A 353 36.39 3.53 8.37
C ARG A 353 35.74 4.70 9.06
N ILE A 354 34.49 4.52 9.45
CA ILE A 354 33.80 5.42 10.37
C ILE A 354 33.36 4.68 11.63
N ASN A 355 33.48 5.33 12.78
CA ASN A 355 32.91 4.90 14.04
C ASN A 355 31.99 6.01 14.57
N ALA A 356 30.68 5.80 14.49
CA ALA A 356 29.63 6.73 14.90
C ALA A 356 28.54 5.97 15.71
N ASP A 357 27.26 6.16 15.39
CA ASP A 357 26.17 5.30 15.88
C ASP A 357 26.34 3.83 15.48
N ARG A 358 27.08 3.59 14.39
CA ARG A 358 27.57 2.27 13.95
C ARG A 358 28.98 2.38 13.38
N VAL A 359 29.64 1.24 13.25
CA VAL A 359 30.92 1.15 12.52
C VAL A 359 30.64 0.76 11.07
N ALA A 360 31.19 1.50 10.11
CA ALA A 360 31.13 1.17 8.70
C ALA A 360 32.50 1.35 8.03
N THR A 361 32.73 0.64 6.92
CA THR A 361 33.96 0.75 6.15
C THR A 361 33.64 0.82 4.66
N GLY A 362 34.22 1.79 3.96
CA GLY A 362 34.13 1.98 2.52
C GLY A 362 35.50 1.79 1.87
N LYS A 363 35.52 1.42 0.59
CA LYS A 363 36.75 1.23 -0.19
C LYS A 363 37.01 2.46 -1.07
N PHE A 364 38.27 2.88 -1.13
CA PHE A 364 38.77 3.88 -2.06
C PHE A 364 39.92 3.28 -2.88
N ILE A 365 39.95 3.55 -4.19
CA ILE A 365 41.06 3.17 -5.06
C ILE A 365 41.72 4.46 -5.55
N LYS A 366 42.98 4.64 -5.19
CA LYS A 366 43.84 5.69 -5.73
C LYS A 366 44.42 5.21 -7.05
N GLN A 367 44.05 5.89 -8.13
CA GLN A 367 44.63 5.68 -9.46
C GLN A 367 45.99 6.36 -9.58
#